data_AF-A0A0R3RA36-F1
#
_entry.id   AF-A0A0R3RA36-F1
#
_cell.length_a   1.000
_cell.length_b   1.000
_cell.length_c   1.000
_cell.angle_alpha   90.00
_cell.angle_beta   90.00
_cell.angle_gamma   90.00
#
_symmetry.space_group_name_H-M   'P 1'
#
loop_
_entity.id
_entity.type
_entity.pdbx_description
1 polymer ?
#
loop_
_entity_poly.entity_id
_entity_poly.type
_entity_poly.pdbx_seq_one_letter_code
_entity_poly.pdbx_strand_id
1 'polypeptide(L)'
;MEYGISEGESTFFINGIMVDIDALDVFQVLNVLKQEEKLANGFFHMGIKNEYLSILMDLELNSERVSYALDFRPAFPEYLNNLDTDKQYRQWANSVGLLLQPYFPGMLRPIARNLYTLVIFMVSL
;
A
#
# COMPACT_ATOMS: atom_id res chain seq x y z
N MET A 1 -0.34 -2.09 -26.41
CA MET A 1 -1.39 -2.53 -25.46
C MET A 1 -1.17 -1.81 -24.14
N GLU A 2 -1.31 -0.49 -24.10
CA GLU A 2 -0.73 0.33 -23.01
C GLU A 2 -1.73 0.73 -21.91
N TYR A 3 -3.02 0.43 -22.09
CA TYR A 3 -4.06 0.71 -21.09
C TYR A 3 -4.93 -0.51 -20.75
N GLY A 4 -4.57 -1.71 -21.21
CA GLY A 4 -5.33 -2.94 -20.94
C GLY A 4 -6.73 -3.00 -21.59
N ILE A 5 -7.07 -2.06 -22.48
CA ILE A 5 -8.38 -1.96 -23.12
C ILE A 5 -8.51 -3.00 -24.23
N SER A 6 -9.58 -3.79 -24.18
CA SER A 6 -9.92 -4.79 -25.19
C SER A 6 -10.89 -4.22 -26.26
N GLU A 7 -11.02 -4.92 -27.39
CA GLU A 7 -11.97 -4.52 -28.44
C GLU A 7 -13.40 -4.50 -27.89
N GLY A 8 -14.06 -3.34 -27.98
CA GLY A 8 -15.42 -3.13 -27.48
C GLY A 8 -15.51 -2.49 -26.09
N GLU A 9 -14.38 -2.33 -25.38
CA GLU A 9 -14.34 -1.57 -24.12
C GLU A 9 -14.17 -0.07 -24.38
N SER A 10 -14.86 0.73 -23.57
CA SER A 10 -14.72 2.19 -23.56
C SER A 10 -14.15 2.63 -22.22
N THR A 11 -13.19 3.54 -22.25
CA THR A 11 -12.63 4.17 -21.05
C THR A 11 -12.78 5.67 -21.18
N PHE A 12 -13.03 6.34 -20.05
CA PHE A 12 -13.17 7.78 -20.00
C PHE A 12 -12.07 8.35 -19.12
N PHE A 13 -11.43 9.41 -19.61
CA PHE A 13 -10.35 10.08 -18.90
C PHE A 13 -10.64 11.58 -18.78
N ILE A 14 -10.33 12.14 -17.62
CA ILE A 14 -10.30 13.59 -17.39
C ILE A 14 -8.86 13.94 -17.03
N ASN A 15 -8.16 14.65 -17.91
CA ASN A 15 -6.78 15.11 -17.70
C ASN A 15 -5.79 14.00 -17.25
N GLY A 16 -5.93 12.81 -17.82
CA GLY A 16 -5.09 11.64 -17.51
C GLY A 16 -5.62 10.75 -16.37
N ILE A 17 -6.62 11.21 -15.62
CA ILE A 17 -7.28 10.41 -14.57
C ILE A 17 -8.35 9.53 -15.23
N MET A 18 -8.24 8.21 -15.05
CA MET A 18 -9.28 7.28 -15.48
C MET A 18 -10.53 7.44 -14.60
N VAL A 19 -11.68 7.56 -15.24
CA VAL A 19 -12.98 7.76 -14.61
C VAL A 19 -13.85 6.56 -14.94
N ASP A 20 -14.35 5.89 -13.91
CA ASP A 20 -15.22 4.71 -14.05
C ASP A 20 -16.61 5.11 -14.54
N ILE A 21 -16.89 4.84 -15.81
CA ILE A 21 -18.15 5.21 -16.47
C ILE A 21 -19.34 4.47 -15.85
N ASP A 22 -19.15 3.24 -15.39
CA ASP A 22 -20.24 2.39 -14.88
C ASP A 22 -20.64 2.79 -13.45
N ALA A 23 -19.72 3.40 -12.70
CA ALA A 23 -19.95 3.87 -11.34
C ALA A 23 -20.33 5.35 -11.22
N LEU A 24 -20.19 6.16 -12.29
CA LEU A 24 -20.32 7.61 -12.18
C LEU A 24 -21.73 8.17 -12.33
N ASP A 25 -22.15 8.96 -11.35
CA ASP A 25 -23.26 9.91 -11.45
C ASP A 25 -22.76 11.27 -12.00
N VAL A 26 -23.63 12.03 -12.67
CA VAL A 26 -23.35 13.38 -13.20
C VAL A 26 -22.80 14.31 -12.10
N PHE A 27 -23.30 14.17 -10.87
CA PHE A 27 -22.78 14.95 -9.74
C PHE A 27 -21.35 14.56 -9.36
N GLN A 28 -20.96 13.30 -9.52
CA GLN A 28 -19.57 12.87 -9.31
C GLN A 28 -18.65 13.42 -10.40
N VAL A 29 -19.10 13.44 -11.67
CA VAL A 29 -18.34 14.09 -12.76
C VAL A 29 -18.08 15.56 -12.41
N LEU A 30 -19.12 16.27 -11.97
CA LEU A 30 -19.00 17.67 -11.59
C LEU A 30 -18.02 17.87 -10.42
N ASN A 31 -18.01 16.97 -9.45
CA ASN A 31 -17.06 17.02 -8.33
C ASN A 31 -15.61 16.82 -8.81
N VAL A 32 -15.37 15.90 -9.73
CA VAL A 32 -14.04 15.70 -10.35
C VAL A 32 -13.61 16.97 -11.10
N LEU A 33 -14.50 17.56 -11.90
CA LEU A 33 -14.20 18.80 -12.63
C LEU A 33 -13.88 19.98 -11.70
N LYS A 34 -14.59 20.11 -10.57
CA LYS A 34 -14.29 21.14 -9.55
C LYS A 34 -12.93 20.92 -8.89
N GLN A 35 -12.54 19.67 -8.66
CA GLN A 35 -11.22 19.35 -8.11
C GLN A 35 -10.11 19.67 -9.12
N GLU A 36 -10.34 19.36 -10.39
CA GLU A 36 -9.41 19.67 -11.47
C GLU A 36 -9.25 21.19 -11.69
N GLU A 37 -10.34 21.95 -11.65
CA GLU A 37 -10.29 23.42 -11.72
C GLU A 37 -9.45 24.00 -10.57
N LYS A 38 -9.66 23.51 -9.35
CA LYS A 38 -8.87 23.93 -8.18
C LYS A 38 -7.39 23.59 -8.34
N LEU A 39 -7.06 22.41 -8.89
CA LEU A 39 -5.69 21.99 -9.14
C LEU A 39 -5.02 22.88 -10.19
N ALA A 40 -5.66 23.05 -11.35
CA ALA A 40 -5.19 23.89 -12.43
C ALA A 40 -4.99 25.35 -11.98
N ASN A 41 -5.93 25.89 -11.19
CA ASN A 41 -5.81 27.22 -10.62
C ASN A 41 -4.66 27.32 -9.61
N GLY A 42 -4.38 26.25 -8.85
CA GLY A 42 -3.20 26.16 -7.99
C GLY A 42 -1.89 26.32 -8.77
N PHE A 43 -1.73 25.56 -9.87
CA PHE A 43 -0.57 25.69 -10.77
C PHE A 43 -0.48 27.07 -11.43
N PHE A 44 -1.62 27.60 -11.87
CA PHE A 44 -1.69 28.92 -12.48
C PHE A 44 -1.15 30.02 -11.56
N HIS A 45 -1.50 29.99 -10.27
CA HIS A 45 -0.97 30.93 -9.28
C HIS A 45 0.52 30.74 -8.97
N MET A 46 1.09 29.55 -9.24
CA MET A 46 2.53 29.29 -9.18
C MET A 46 3.27 29.72 -10.45
N GLY A 47 2.57 30.27 -11.45
CA GLY A 47 3.14 30.70 -12.73
C GLY A 47 3.29 29.57 -13.76
N ILE A 48 2.79 28.38 -13.47
CA ILE A 48 2.79 27.21 -14.37
C ILE A 48 1.42 27.16 -15.03
N LYS A 49 1.35 27.31 -16.36
CA LYS A 49 0.07 27.48 -17.05
C LYS A 49 -0.31 26.24 -17.84
N ASN A 50 0.30 26.05 -19.00
CA ASN A 50 -0.09 24.98 -19.92
C ASN A 50 0.74 23.70 -19.69
N GLU A 51 1.82 23.82 -18.93
CA GLU A 51 2.81 22.77 -18.73
C GLU A 51 2.43 21.84 -17.57
N TYR A 52 1.45 22.22 -16.73
CA TYR A 52 1.15 21.48 -15.49
C TYR A 52 0.74 20.02 -15.77
N LEU A 53 -0.05 19.77 -16.82
CA LEU A 53 -0.44 18.42 -17.19
C LEU A 53 0.76 17.58 -17.64
N SER A 54 1.68 18.15 -18.42
CA SER A 54 2.92 17.46 -18.81
C SER A 54 3.74 17.12 -17.58
N ILE A 55 3.95 18.09 -16.68
CA ILE A 55 4.68 17.90 -15.43
C ILE A 55 4.03 16.77 -14.60
N LEU A 56 2.70 16.74 -14.50
CA LEU A 56 1.99 15.71 -13.74
C LEU A 56 2.07 14.32 -14.39
N MET A 57 2.05 14.24 -15.72
CA MET A 57 2.19 12.97 -16.45
C MET A 57 3.62 12.43 -16.39
N ASP A 58 4.62 13.32 -16.36
CA ASP A 58 6.04 12.98 -16.26
C ASP A 58 6.45 12.59 -14.83
N LEU A 59 5.62 12.87 -13.82
CA LEU A 59 5.86 12.38 -12.46
C LEU A 59 5.74 10.86 -12.46
N GLU A 60 6.87 10.18 -12.29
CA GLU A 60 6.89 8.79 -11.82
C GLU A 60 6.25 8.77 -10.42
N LEU A 61 4.94 8.51 -10.39
CA LEU A 61 4.27 8.10 -9.17
C LEU A 61 4.85 6.74 -8.81
N ASN A 62 5.93 6.75 -8.03
CA ASN A 62 6.43 5.57 -7.33
C ASN A 62 5.32 5.11 -6.38
N SER A 63 4.39 4.34 -6.94
CA SER A 63 3.33 3.62 -6.26
C SER A 63 3.88 2.42 -5.49
N GLU A 64 5.20 2.27 -5.41
CA GLU A 64 5.84 1.49 -4.38
C GLU A 64 5.25 1.96 -3.06
N ARG A 65 4.37 1.14 -2.49
CA ARG A 65 3.94 1.26 -1.10
C ARG A 65 5.24 1.30 -0.32
N VAL A 66 5.69 2.49 0.07
CA VAL A 66 6.94 2.67 0.78
C VAL A 66 6.79 1.86 2.05
N SER A 67 7.38 0.67 2.03
CA SER A 67 7.42 -0.24 3.16
C SER A 67 8.41 0.36 4.13
N TYR A 68 7.95 1.30 4.95
CA TYR A 68 8.77 1.83 6.03
C TYR A 68 8.77 0.84 7.19
N ALA A 69 9.94 0.64 7.78
CA ALA A 69 10.08 -0.10 9.02
C ALA A 69 9.98 0.88 10.19
N LEU A 70 9.17 0.56 11.19
CA LEU A 70 9.05 1.32 12.43
C LEU A 70 9.76 0.58 13.57
N ASP A 71 10.65 1.27 14.29
CA ASP A 71 11.28 0.71 15.47
C ASP A 71 10.31 0.72 16.66
N PHE A 72 9.79 -0.44 17.01
CA PHE A 72 8.82 -0.62 18.10
C PHE A 72 9.47 -0.83 19.47
N ARG A 73 10.80 -1.01 19.56
CA ARG A 73 11.48 -1.33 20.83
C ARG A 73 11.24 -0.29 21.94
N PRO A 74 11.16 1.02 21.66
CA PRO A 74 10.85 2.02 22.69
C PRO A 74 9.44 1.92 23.29
N ALA A 75 8.52 1.16 22.67
CA ALA A 75 7.14 1.04 23.15
C ALA A 75 6.98 0.05 24.31
N PHE A 76 8.01 -0.75 24.63
CA PHE A 76 7.99 -1.76 25.71
C PHE A 76 6.69 -2.59 25.79
N PRO A 77 6.33 -3.33 24.71
CA PRO A 77 5.09 -4.07 24.68
C PRO A 77 5.09 -5.24 25.68
N GLU A 78 3.91 -5.58 26.18
CA GLU A 78 3.70 -6.83 26.91
C GLU A 78 3.53 -8.00 25.93
N TYR A 79 4.36 -9.02 26.07
CA TYR A 79 4.36 -10.18 25.17
C TYR A 79 3.51 -11.32 25.73
N LEU A 80 2.63 -11.87 24.89
CA LEU A 80 1.80 -13.04 25.23
C LEU A 80 2.51 -14.37 24.99
N ASN A 81 3.58 -14.39 24.18
CA ASN A 81 4.32 -15.59 23.82
C ASN A 81 5.83 -15.32 23.68
N ASN A 82 6.63 -16.34 23.99
CA ASN A 82 8.06 -16.35 23.75
C ASN A 82 8.50 -17.69 23.11
N LEU A 83 8.76 -17.64 21.80
CA LEU A 83 9.13 -18.81 20.99
C LEU A 83 10.46 -19.46 21.40
N ASP A 84 11.37 -18.71 22.03
CA ASP A 84 12.69 -19.22 22.42
C ASP A 84 12.66 -19.96 23.78
N THR A 85 11.72 -19.62 24.68
CA THR A 85 11.74 -20.11 26.07
C THR A 85 10.51 -20.91 26.50
N ASP A 86 9.33 -20.67 25.92
CA ASP A 86 8.11 -21.28 26.44
C ASP A 86 8.07 -22.78 26.19
N LYS A 87 7.57 -23.52 27.18
CA LYS A 87 7.54 -25.00 27.15
C LYS A 87 6.80 -25.56 25.94
N GLN A 88 5.74 -24.87 25.50
CA GLN A 88 4.90 -25.28 24.38
C GLN A 88 5.61 -25.32 23.02
N TYR A 89 6.73 -24.59 22.87
CA TYR A 89 7.49 -24.54 21.61
C TYR A 89 8.74 -25.41 21.60
N ARG A 90 9.08 -26.10 22.71
CA ARG A 90 10.32 -26.90 22.84
C ARG A 90 10.44 -28.03 21.81
N GLN A 91 9.32 -28.54 21.32
CA GLN A 91 9.29 -29.58 20.29
C GLN A 91 9.59 -29.06 18.87
N TRP A 92 9.56 -27.73 18.68
CA TRP A 92 9.89 -27.13 17.39
C TRP A 92 11.40 -27.03 17.21
N ALA A 93 11.85 -27.09 15.96
CA ALA A 93 13.25 -26.88 15.64
C ALA A 93 13.63 -25.41 15.82
N ASN A 94 14.88 -25.13 16.20
CA ASN A 94 15.36 -23.79 16.57
C ASN A 94 16.44 -23.22 15.62
N SER A 95 16.57 -23.81 14.42
CA SER A 95 17.55 -23.40 13.42
C SER A 95 16.98 -22.39 12.45
N VAL A 96 17.67 -21.25 12.29
CA VAL A 96 17.33 -20.21 11.30
C VAL A 96 17.48 -20.73 9.87
N GLY A 97 18.36 -21.71 9.63
CA GLY A 97 18.57 -22.30 8.31
C GLY A 97 17.31 -22.96 7.73
N LEU A 98 16.31 -23.27 8.56
CA LEU A 98 15.02 -23.79 8.13
C LEU A 98 14.22 -22.81 7.26
N LEU A 99 14.51 -21.50 7.35
CA LEU A 99 13.91 -20.48 6.49
C LEU A 99 14.31 -20.64 5.02
N LEU A 100 15.50 -21.21 4.77
CA LEU A 100 16.03 -21.43 3.43
C LEU A 100 15.56 -22.74 2.81
N GLN A 101 14.94 -23.61 3.62
CA GLN A 101 14.43 -24.89 3.15
C GLN A 101 13.00 -24.72 2.61
N PRO A 102 12.66 -25.35 1.47
CA PRO A 102 11.31 -25.30 0.94
C PRO A 102 10.29 -25.83 1.95
N TYR A 103 9.14 -25.17 2.02
CA TYR A 103 7.99 -25.55 2.84
C TYR A 103 6.71 -25.42 2.01
N PHE A 104 5.61 -25.98 2.49
CA PHE A 104 4.34 -25.92 1.77
C PHE A 104 3.90 -24.46 1.51
N PRO A 105 3.56 -24.08 0.26
CA PRO A 105 3.12 -22.72 -0.05
C PRO A 105 1.94 -22.28 0.83
N GLY A 106 2.02 -21.06 1.37
CA GLY A 106 0.99 -20.49 2.25
C GLY A 106 1.01 -21.00 3.69
N MET A 107 1.88 -21.94 4.05
CA MET A 107 2.01 -22.43 5.43
C MET A 107 3.16 -21.75 6.17
N LEU A 108 2.96 -21.43 7.44
CA LEU A 108 4.02 -20.97 8.34
C LEU A 108 4.76 -22.18 8.92
N ARG A 109 6.08 -22.22 8.72
CA ARG A 109 6.92 -23.26 9.31
C ARG A 109 7.07 -23.02 10.81
N PRO A 110 6.82 -24.02 11.68
CA PRO A 110 7.06 -23.89 13.12
C PRO A 110 8.56 -23.85 13.40
N ILE A 111 9.05 -22.73 13.92
CA ILE A 111 10.44 -22.52 14.35
C ILE A 111 10.42 -21.88 15.74
N ALA A 112 11.11 -22.48 16.71
CA ALA A 112 11.26 -21.93 18.06
C ALA A 112 12.32 -20.80 18.09
N ARG A 113 12.05 -19.71 17.34
CA ARG A 113 12.89 -18.51 17.24
C ARG A 113 12.02 -17.28 17.01
N ASN A 114 12.35 -16.15 17.65
CA ASN A 114 11.69 -14.87 17.40
C ASN A 114 12.09 -14.27 16.03
N LEU A 115 11.27 -14.50 15.00
CA LEU A 115 11.49 -14.04 13.62
C LEU A 115 10.44 -13.04 13.12
N TYR A 116 9.21 -13.16 13.65
CA TYR A 116 8.08 -12.30 13.31
C TYR A 116 7.47 -11.79 14.60
N THR A 117 7.21 -10.48 14.66
CA THR A 117 6.61 -9.83 15.82
C THR A 117 5.39 -9.03 15.38
N LEU A 118 4.25 -9.28 16.04
CA LEU A 118 3.04 -8.47 15.89
C LEU A 118 2.85 -7.66 17.18
N VAL A 119 2.85 -6.34 17.05
CA VAL A 119 2.55 -5.41 18.16
C VAL A 119 1.18 -4.81 17.92
N ILE A 120 0.28 -4.94 18.89
CA ILE A 120 -1.08 -4.37 18.83
C ILE A 120 -1.16 -3.24 19.86
N PHE A 121 -1.50 -2.04 19.41
CA PHE A 121 -1.78 -0.91 20.30
C PHE A 121 -3.23 -0.97 20.74
N MET A 122 -3.46 -1.07 22.05
CA MET A 122 -4.80 -0.94 22.62
C MET A 122 -4.99 0.47 23.18
N VAL A 123 -6.06 1.13 22.75
CA VAL A 123 -6.50 2.41 23.30
C VAL A 123 -7.77 2.13 24.10
N SER A 124 -7.73 2.39 25.41
CA SER A 124 -8.95 2.41 26.21
C SER A 124 -9.69 3.72 25.91
N LEU A 125 -10.97 3.61 25.55
CA LEU A 125 -11.92 4.72 25.51
C LEU A 125 -12.39 5.09 26.92
#